data_AF-A0A536E2G6-F1
#
_entry.id   AF-A0A536E2G6-F1
#
_cell.length_a   1.000
_cell.length_b   1.000
_cell.length_c   1.000
_cell.angle_alpha   90.00
_cell.angle_beta   90.00
_cell.angle_gamma   90.00
#
_symmetry.space_group_name_H-M   'P 1'
#
loop_
_entity.id
_entity.type
_entity.pdbx_description
1 polymer ?
#
loop_
_entity_poly.entity_id
_entity_poly.type
_entity_poly.pdbx_seq_one_letter_code
_entity_poly.pdbx_strand_id
1 'polypeptide(L)'
;MAASSATRAATHSRARIDRAFTRRCRKLKAGESATQRRARLLRALRYGAMFRRKPALPAPSDRWLVIGLGNPGREYERSRHNMGFLVIDELARRHGARVTDRAARSLTGRVRLGDRELVLAKPQTMMNLSGVAAKALRAKYGVPLERTLVIHDELDLPFGRLRIRKGGSSAGNHGMDSLIASFGSKDFIRFRVGIGRPPGNGVDYVLSPFTAAEQAQVPDVASRVADAVLVTIDQGLERAMTEFNRI
;
A
#
# COMPACT_ATOMS: atom_id res chain seq x y z
N MET A 1 -29.05 -4.62 26.06
CA MET A 1 -28.25 -3.45 26.49
C MET A 1 -27.11 -3.93 27.39
N ALA A 2 -25.94 -4.24 26.83
CA ALA A 2 -24.75 -4.58 27.62
C ALA A 2 -23.48 -4.47 26.75
N ALA A 3 -22.92 -3.27 26.64
CA ALA A 3 -21.57 -3.04 26.11
C ALA A 3 -21.03 -1.71 26.67
N SER A 4 -20.61 -1.70 27.94
CA SER A 4 -20.05 -0.48 28.57
C SER A 4 -18.93 -0.73 29.61
N SER A 5 -18.35 -1.93 29.72
CA SER A 5 -17.32 -2.18 30.74
C SER A 5 -15.89 -2.26 30.21
N ALA A 6 -15.66 -2.62 28.95
CA ALA A 6 -14.30 -2.83 28.42
C ALA A 6 -13.57 -1.53 28.01
N THR A 7 -14.29 -0.50 27.58
CA THR A 7 -13.69 0.76 27.07
C THR A 7 -13.25 1.71 28.19
N ARG A 8 -13.77 1.56 29.41
CA ARG A 8 -13.38 2.40 30.58
C ARG A 8 -12.08 1.95 31.26
N ALA A 9 -11.69 0.68 31.12
CA ALA A 9 -10.49 0.15 31.76
C ALA A 9 -9.18 0.61 31.06
N ALA A 10 -9.23 0.84 29.74
CA ALA A 10 -8.06 1.24 28.96
C ALA A 10 -7.68 2.73 29.14
N THR A 11 -8.65 3.60 29.39
CA THR A 11 -8.42 5.04 29.64
C THR A 11 -7.86 5.31 31.04
N HIS A 12 -8.17 4.47 32.03
CA HIS A 12 -7.66 4.61 33.41
C HIS A 12 -6.21 4.13 33.61
N SER A 13 -5.70 3.26 32.73
CA SER A 13 -4.31 2.78 32.78
C SER A 13 -3.30 3.82 32.24
N ARG A 14 -3.67 4.58 31.20
CA ARG A 14 -2.83 5.66 30.63
C ARG A 14 -2.59 6.81 31.62
N ALA A 15 -3.62 7.24 32.36
CA ALA A 15 -3.52 8.37 33.27
C ALA A 15 -2.69 8.08 34.55
N ARG A 16 -2.51 6.81 34.94
CA ARG A 16 -1.71 6.43 36.11
C ARG A 16 -0.21 6.34 35.82
N ILE A 17 0.18 6.00 34.59
CA ILE A 17 1.60 5.92 34.18
C ILE A 17 2.18 7.32 33.95
N ASP A 18 1.41 8.24 33.35
CA ASP A 18 1.85 9.64 33.19
C ASP A 18 2.02 10.36 34.54
N ARG A 19 1.13 10.13 35.52
CA ARG A 19 1.27 10.75 36.85
C ARG A 19 2.47 10.20 37.64
N ALA A 20 2.92 8.98 37.37
CA ALA A 20 4.11 8.40 38.01
C ALA A 20 5.42 8.92 37.41
N PHE A 21 5.44 9.25 36.11
CA PHE A 21 6.62 9.81 35.44
C PHE A 21 6.83 11.30 35.79
N THR A 22 5.74 12.09 35.80
CA THR A 22 5.79 13.53 36.11
C THR A 22 6.04 13.81 37.60
N ARG A 23 5.73 12.86 38.50
CA ARG A 23 6.09 12.98 39.93
C ARG A 23 7.55 12.61 40.23
N ARG A 24 8.23 11.84 39.38
CA ARG A 24 9.64 11.43 39.62
C ARG A 24 10.68 12.43 39.13
N CYS A 25 10.29 13.45 38.37
CA CYS A 25 11.19 14.50 37.89
C CYS A 25 11.22 15.77 38.77
N ARG A 26 10.51 15.82 39.90
CA ARG A 26 10.41 17.02 40.76
C ARG A 26 11.23 17.01 42.05
N LYS A 27 12.20 16.09 42.20
CA LYS A 27 13.25 16.25 43.22
C LYS A 27 14.50 16.85 42.59
N LEU A 28 14.51 18.18 42.53
CA LEU A 28 15.68 18.98 42.20
C LEU A 28 16.75 18.72 43.27
N LYS A 29 17.96 18.28 42.87
CA LYS A 29 19.13 18.41 43.74
C LYS A 29 19.64 19.84 43.58
N ALA A 30 19.62 20.62 44.66
CA ALA A 30 20.28 21.92 44.69
C ALA A 30 21.77 21.72 44.37
N GLY A 31 22.30 22.44 43.36
CA GLY A 31 23.73 22.41 42.99
C GLY A 31 24.09 21.80 41.62
N GLU A 32 23.17 21.19 40.85
CA GLU A 32 23.52 20.65 39.52
C GLU A 32 23.71 21.75 38.45
N SER A 33 24.86 21.74 37.75
CA SER A 33 25.18 22.67 36.67
C SER A 33 24.34 22.42 35.40
N ALA A 34 24.18 23.43 34.55
CA ALA A 34 23.35 23.35 33.34
C ALA A 34 23.75 22.18 32.41
N THR A 35 25.05 21.88 32.33
CA THR A 35 25.60 20.77 31.54
C THR A 35 25.17 19.40 32.10
N GLN A 36 25.18 19.24 33.43
CA GLN A 36 24.75 18.02 34.10
C GLN A 36 23.24 17.78 33.92
N ARG A 37 22.45 18.86 33.96
CA ARG A 37 21.00 18.80 33.68
C ARG A 37 20.71 18.35 32.26
N ARG A 38 21.39 18.93 31.26
CA ARG A 38 21.21 18.58 29.85
C ARG A 38 21.59 17.13 29.56
N ALA A 39 22.72 16.66 30.11
CA ALA A 39 23.15 15.26 29.96
C ALA A 39 22.14 14.27 30.56
N ARG A 40 21.59 14.58 31.74
CA ARG A 40 20.59 13.75 32.41
C ARG A 40 19.25 13.73 31.69
N LEU A 41 18.82 14.87 31.14
CA LEU A 41 17.61 14.98 30.32
C LEU A 41 17.75 14.15 29.03
N LEU A 42 18.88 14.24 28.35
CA LEU A 42 19.18 13.45 27.15
C LEU A 42 19.24 11.95 27.45
N ARG A 43 19.77 11.55 28.61
CA ARG A 43 19.74 10.15 29.07
C ARG A 43 18.32 9.68 29.35
N ALA A 44 17.50 10.48 30.03
CA ALA A 44 16.11 10.17 30.31
C ALA A 44 15.26 10.09 29.04
N LEU A 45 15.50 10.96 28.06
CA LEU A 45 14.85 10.91 26.74
C LEU A 45 15.27 9.68 25.93
N ARG A 46 16.55 9.29 25.98
CA ARG A 46 17.05 8.03 25.38
C ARG A 46 16.43 6.79 26.03
N TYR A 47 16.30 6.77 27.36
CA TYR A 47 15.62 5.67 28.07
C TYR A 47 14.10 5.66 27.81
N GLY A 48 13.44 6.83 27.76
CA GLY A 48 12.02 6.93 27.40
C GLY A 48 11.71 6.50 25.96
N ALA A 49 12.64 6.74 25.03
CA ALA A 49 12.54 6.24 23.66
C ALA A 49 12.71 4.71 23.58
N MET A 50 13.49 4.11 24.48
CA MET A 50 13.71 2.67 24.58
C MET A 50 12.47 1.89 25.04
N PHE A 51 11.56 2.54 25.77
CA PHE A 51 10.28 1.97 26.24
C PHE A 51 9.05 2.46 25.46
N ARG A 52 9.23 3.13 24.31
CA ARG A 52 8.13 3.22 23.33
C ARG A 52 7.85 1.81 22.84
N ARG A 53 6.80 1.18 23.38
CA ARG A 53 6.22 -0.04 22.81
C ARG A 53 6.14 0.16 21.31
N LYS A 54 6.85 -0.67 20.53
CA LYS A 54 6.57 -0.83 19.10
C LYS A 54 5.05 -0.97 19.00
N PRO A 55 4.34 -0.17 18.17
CA PRO A 55 2.92 -0.38 17.98
C PRO A 55 2.73 -1.86 17.62
N ALA A 56 1.76 -2.51 18.26
CA ALA A 56 1.44 -3.89 17.97
C ALA A 56 1.23 -4.02 16.46
N LEU A 57 1.77 -5.09 15.86
CA LEU A 57 1.48 -5.39 14.45
C LEU A 57 -0.04 -5.49 14.29
N PRO A 58 -0.64 -4.82 13.30
CA PRO A 58 -2.08 -4.90 13.09
C PRO A 58 -2.54 -6.35 12.96
N ALA A 59 -3.73 -6.63 13.48
CA ALA A 59 -4.34 -7.94 13.31
C ALA A 59 -4.47 -8.26 11.81
N PRO A 60 -4.41 -9.53 11.39
CA PRO A 60 -4.62 -9.91 10.00
C PRO A 60 -5.94 -9.35 9.41
N SER A 61 -6.95 -9.16 10.26
CA SER A 61 -8.24 -8.54 9.94
C SER A 61 -8.20 -7.05 9.63
N ASP A 62 -7.03 -6.39 9.65
CA ASP A 62 -6.84 -4.97 9.33
C ASP A 62 -5.85 -4.75 8.18
N ARG A 63 -5.50 -5.84 7.48
CA ARG A 63 -4.59 -5.79 6.33
C ARG A 63 -5.31 -5.62 5.01
N TRP A 64 -4.67 -4.88 4.13
CA TRP A 64 -4.96 -4.78 2.70
C TRP A 64 -3.74 -5.24 1.92
N LEU A 65 -3.97 -5.91 0.79
CA LEU A 65 -2.93 -6.28 -0.15
C LEU A 65 -3.13 -5.48 -1.43
N VAL A 66 -2.16 -4.65 -1.78
CA VAL A 66 -2.16 -3.86 -3.01
C VAL A 66 -1.10 -4.43 -3.94
N ILE A 67 -1.55 -4.98 -5.07
CA ILE A 67 -0.70 -5.65 -6.06
C ILE A 67 -0.64 -4.76 -7.30
N GLY A 68 0.55 -4.28 -7.64
CA GLY A 68 0.80 -3.66 -8.93
C GLY A 68 1.29 -4.73 -9.90
N LEU A 69 0.66 -4.85 -11.06
CA LEU A 69 1.15 -5.71 -12.14
C LEU A 69 2.28 -5.04 -12.93
N GLY A 70 3.18 -5.87 -13.45
CA GLY A 70 4.33 -5.47 -14.26
C GLY A 70 5.25 -6.66 -14.53
N ASN A 71 6.20 -6.47 -15.44
CA ASN A 71 7.30 -7.39 -15.69
C ASN A 71 8.58 -6.93 -14.94
N PRO A 72 9.32 -7.85 -14.30
CA PRO A 72 10.63 -7.56 -13.73
C PRO A 72 11.69 -7.44 -14.83
N GLY A 73 12.73 -6.64 -14.60
CA GLY A 73 13.83 -6.42 -15.56
C GLY A 73 13.97 -4.95 -15.91
N ARG A 74 15.21 -4.52 -16.20
CA ARG A 74 15.52 -3.11 -16.51
C ARG A 74 14.84 -2.65 -17.79
N GLU A 75 14.70 -3.55 -18.74
CA GLU A 75 14.06 -3.33 -20.04
C GLU A 75 12.58 -2.95 -19.92
N TYR A 76 11.90 -3.37 -18.84
CA TYR A 76 10.46 -3.10 -18.64
C TYR A 76 10.19 -1.96 -17.66
N GLU A 77 11.19 -1.41 -16.96
CA GLU A 77 11.00 -0.42 -15.88
C GLU A 77 10.12 0.77 -16.29
N ARG A 78 10.21 1.20 -17.55
CA ARG A 78 9.44 2.31 -18.11
C ARG A 78 8.37 1.90 -19.12
N SER A 79 8.15 0.60 -19.27
CA SER A 79 7.11 0.07 -20.17
C SER A 79 5.71 0.43 -19.68
N ARG A 80 4.76 0.53 -20.61
CA ARG A 80 3.34 0.76 -20.28
C ARG A 80 2.79 -0.34 -19.38
N HIS A 81 3.24 -1.57 -19.56
CA HIS A 81 2.84 -2.74 -18.76
C HIS A 81 3.27 -2.66 -17.28
N ASN A 82 4.23 -1.79 -16.95
CA ASN A 82 4.70 -1.58 -15.59
C ASN A 82 3.95 -0.46 -14.85
N MET A 83 2.85 0.06 -15.41
CA MET A 83 2.03 1.07 -14.73
C MET A 83 1.62 0.65 -13.31
N GLY A 84 1.29 -0.62 -13.08
CA GLY A 84 0.99 -1.12 -11.73
C GLY A 84 2.18 -0.99 -10.77
N PHE A 85 3.40 -1.31 -11.20
CA PHE A 85 4.61 -1.14 -10.37
C PHE A 85 4.87 0.34 -10.04
N LEU A 86 4.67 1.23 -11.01
CA LEU A 86 4.87 2.67 -10.81
C LEU A 86 3.92 3.24 -9.75
N VAL A 87 2.66 2.78 -9.73
CA VAL A 87 1.71 3.16 -8.67
C VAL A 87 2.13 2.62 -7.30
N ILE A 88 2.64 1.39 -7.23
CA ILE A 88 3.17 0.82 -5.98
C ILE A 88 4.35 1.63 -5.45
N ASP A 89 5.25 2.06 -6.34
CA ASP A 89 6.39 2.89 -5.96
C ASP A 89 5.94 4.27 -5.46
N GLU A 90 4.92 4.87 -6.08
CA GLU A 90 4.33 6.14 -5.62
C GLU A 90 3.65 6.00 -4.24
N LEU A 91 2.87 4.94 -4.03
CA LEU A 91 2.26 4.64 -2.71
C LEU A 91 3.33 4.49 -1.63
N ALA A 92 4.41 3.77 -1.92
CA ALA A 92 5.52 3.58 -0.99
C ALA A 92 6.22 4.91 -0.68
N ARG A 93 6.53 5.70 -1.72
CA ARG A 93 7.21 7.00 -1.61
C ARG A 93 6.45 7.97 -0.70
N ARG A 94 5.13 8.11 -0.89
CA ARG A 94 4.26 8.99 -0.09
C ARG A 94 4.29 8.69 1.41
N HIS A 95 4.54 7.43 1.76
CA HIS A 95 4.48 6.94 3.14
C HIS A 95 5.86 6.64 3.72
N GLY A 96 6.94 7.06 3.04
CA GLY A 96 8.32 6.81 3.49
C GLY A 96 8.69 5.33 3.56
N ALA A 97 7.99 4.47 2.83
CA ALA A 97 8.22 3.04 2.78
C ALA A 97 9.14 2.66 1.60
N ARG A 98 9.68 1.44 1.66
CA ARG A 98 10.43 0.83 0.56
C ARG A 98 9.79 -0.51 0.20
N VAL A 99 9.84 -0.87 -1.09
CA VAL A 99 9.31 -2.13 -1.61
C VAL A 99 10.47 -3.03 -2.01
N THR A 100 11.18 -3.55 -1.01
CA THR A 100 12.42 -4.32 -1.18
C THR A 100 12.38 -5.70 -0.54
N ASP A 101 11.41 -5.96 0.33
CA ASP A 101 11.31 -7.22 1.07
C ASP A 101 10.88 -8.33 0.11
N ARG A 102 11.64 -9.42 0.05
CA ARG A 102 11.30 -10.56 -0.82
C ARG A 102 10.27 -11.47 -0.14
N ALA A 103 9.16 -11.72 -0.82
CA ALA A 103 8.12 -12.63 -0.35
C ALA A 103 7.33 -13.20 -1.52
N ALA A 104 7.08 -14.52 -1.53
CA ALA A 104 6.16 -15.15 -2.49
C ALA A 104 6.41 -14.72 -3.95
N ARG A 105 7.68 -14.80 -4.40
CA ARG A 105 8.13 -14.39 -5.74
C ARG A 105 7.80 -12.93 -6.07
N SER A 106 7.83 -12.05 -5.08
CA SER A 106 7.50 -10.63 -5.20
C SER A 106 8.45 -9.78 -4.37
N LEU A 107 8.57 -8.51 -4.74
CA LEU A 107 9.06 -7.45 -3.85
C LEU A 107 7.87 -6.88 -3.09
N THR A 108 8.04 -6.65 -1.80
CA THR A 108 6.99 -6.18 -0.91
C THR A 108 7.47 -5.04 -0.03
N GLY A 109 6.52 -4.22 0.40
CA GLY A 109 6.71 -3.14 1.35
C GLY A 109 5.49 -3.03 2.24
N ARG A 110 5.64 -2.40 3.41
CA ARG A 110 4.53 -2.21 4.36
C ARG A 110 4.35 -0.73 4.66
N VAL A 111 3.10 -0.30 4.59
CA VAL A 111 2.65 1.05 4.92
C VAL A 111 1.59 0.93 6.01
N ARG A 112 1.62 1.84 6.99
CA ARG A 112 0.61 1.89 8.05
C ARG A 112 -0.30 3.09 7.84
N LEU A 113 -1.60 2.84 7.77
CA LEU A 113 -2.66 3.85 7.62
C LEU A 113 -3.57 3.80 8.84
N GLY A 114 -3.30 4.66 9.83
CA GLY A 114 -3.96 4.57 11.13
C GLY A 114 -3.74 3.20 11.78
N ASP A 115 -4.83 2.46 11.98
CA ASP A 115 -4.84 1.11 12.54
C ASP A 115 -4.76 -0.01 11.49
N ARG A 116 -4.77 0.35 10.19
CA ARG A 116 -4.68 -0.59 9.06
C ARG A 116 -3.24 -0.74 8.57
N GLU A 117 -2.92 -1.89 8.00
CA GLU A 117 -1.64 -2.14 7.31
C GLU A 117 -1.89 -2.43 5.83
N LEU A 118 -1.16 -1.73 4.96
CA LEU A 118 -1.10 -1.98 3.54
C LEU A 118 0.17 -2.76 3.25
N VAL A 119 0.01 -3.95 2.70
CA VAL A 119 1.07 -4.69 2.05
C VAL A 119 1.09 -4.28 0.60
N LEU A 120 2.14 -3.57 0.20
CA LEU A 120 2.42 -3.21 -1.19
C LEU A 120 3.21 -4.35 -1.83
N ALA A 121 2.84 -4.76 -3.03
CA ALA A 121 3.48 -5.88 -3.72
C ALA A 121 3.71 -5.62 -5.21
N LYS A 122 4.91 -5.97 -5.66
CA LYS A 122 5.32 -6.06 -7.08
C LYS A 122 5.74 -7.51 -7.35
N PRO A 123 4.89 -8.34 -7.97
CA PRO A 123 5.30 -9.66 -8.45
C PRO A 123 6.61 -9.59 -9.24
N GLN A 124 7.50 -10.54 -9.06
CA GLN A 124 8.78 -10.65 -9.78
C GLN A 124 8.77 -11.89 -10.67
N THR A 125 7.59 -12.20 -11.21
CA THR A 125 7.36 -13.21 -12.23
C THR A 125 7.11 -12.50 -13.56
N MET A 126 7.21 -13.22 -14.68
CA MET A 126 6.63 -12.74 -15.94
C MET A 126 5.13 -12.48 -15.76
N MET A 127 4.58 -11.55 -16.55
CA MET A 127 3.21 -11.07 -16.39
C MET A 127 2.19 -12.22 -16.35
N ASN A 128 2.30 -13.17 -17.27
CA ASN A 128 1.42 -14.35 -17.39
C ASN A 128 1.46 -15.30 -16.17
N LEU A 129 2.41 -15.13 -15.25
CA LEU A 129 2.54 -15.90 -14.01
C LEU A 129 2.27 -15.08 -12.74
N SER A 130 1.81 -13.82 -12.88
CA SER A 130 1.54 -12.91 -11.76
C SER A 130 0.55 -13.48 -10.74
N GLY A 131 -0.42 -14.29 -11.18
CA GLY A 131 -1.38 -14.92 -10.30
C GLY A 131 -0.77 -15.90 -9.29
N VAL A 132 0.29 -16.59 -9.67
CA VAL A 132 1.00 -17.54 -8.77
C VAL A 132 1.60 -16.79 -7.59
N ALA A 133 2.26 -15.66 -7.86
CA ALA A 133 2.82 -14.80 -6.83
C ALA A 133 1.72 -14.18 -5.96
N ALA A 134 0.67 -13.65 -6.58
CA ALA A 134 -0.45 -13.02 -5.88
C ALA A 134 -1.20 -13.97 -4.94
N LYS A 135 -1.46 -15.22 -5.37
CA LYS A 135 -2.09 -16.26 -4.54
C LYS A 135 -1.24 -16.57 -3.31
N ALA A 136 0.07 -16.74 -3.51
CA ALA A 136 1.00 -17.02 -2.42
C ALA A 136 1.14 -15.82 -1.45
N LEU A 137 1.09 -14.59 -1.94
CA LEU A 137 1.06 -13.38 -1.11
C LEU A 137 -0.19 -13.32 -0.23
N ARG A 138 -1.38 -13.53 -0.81
CA ARG A 138 -2.64 -13.55 -0.03
C ARG A 138 -2.59 -14.58 1.09
N ALA A 139 -2.14 -15.80 0.80
CA ALA A 139 -1.99 -16.85 1.79
C ALA A 139 -0.99 -16.47 2.89
N LYS A 140 0.18 -15.92 2.50
CA LYS A 140 1.22 -15.50 3.44
C LYS A 140 0.76 -14.41 4.41
N TYR A 141 0.03 -13.40 3.93
CA TYR A 141 -0.37 -12.27 4.76
C TYR A 141 -1.76 -12.44 5.41
N GLY A 142 -2.49 -13.49 5.04
CA GLY A 142 -3.84 -13.77 5.52
C GLY A 142 -4.88 -12.78 4.99
N VAL A 143 -4.68 -12.26 3.77
CA VAL A 143 -5.56 -11.22 3.21
C VAL A 143 -6.69 -11.84 2.36
N PRO A 144 -7.96 -11.57 2.69
CA PRO A 144 -9.10 -12.07 1.93
C PRO A 144 -9.23 -11.36 0.57
N LEU A 145 -10.03 -11.91 -0.34
CA LEU A 145 -10.09 -11.43 -1.73
C LEU A 145 -10.69 -10.02 -1.81
N GLU A 146 -11.65 -9.73 -0.93
CA GLU A 146 -12.36 -8.45 -0.81
C GLU A 146 -11.42 -7.31 -0.38
N ARG A 147 -10.26 -7.65 0.18
CA ARG A 147 -9.21 -6.70 0.58
C ARG A 147 -7.94 -6.80 -0.27
N THR A 148 -8.06 -7.47 -1.41
CA THR A 148 -7.01 -7.53 -2.41
C THR A 148 -7.34 -6.57 -3.54
N LEU A 149 -6.48 -5.56 -3.70
CA LEU A 149 -6.56 -4.54 -4.72
C LEU A 149 -5.51 -4.84 -5.80
N VAL A 150 -5.91 -4.84 -7.07
CA VAL A 150 -5.02 -5.08 -8.20
C VAL A 150 -4.96 -3.84 -9.09
N ILE A 151 -3.76 -3.39 -9.43
CA ILE A 151 -3.52 -2.24 -10.29
C ILE A 151 -2.82 -2.73 -11.55
N HIS A 152 -3.37 -2.40 -12.72
CA HIS A 152 -2.83 -2.83 -14.00
C HIS A 152 -3.10 -1.80 -15.11
N ASP A 153 -2.33 -1.92 -16.18
CA ASP A 153 -2.51 -1.16 -17.41
C ASP A 153 -3.71 -1.66 -18.22
N GLU A 154 -4.37 -0.74 -18.92
CA GLU A 154 -5.58 -0.99 -19.68
C GLU A 154 -5.52 -0.34 -21.06
N LEU A 155 -5.57 -1.17 -22.12
CA LEU A 155 -5.50 -0.72 -23.51
C LEU A 155 -6.78 0.01 -23.94
N ASP A 156 -7.94 -0.42 -23.44
CA ASP A 156 -9.23 0.13 -23.89
C ASP A 156 -9.61 1.46 -23.23
N LEU A 157 -8.75 1.98 -22.36
CA LEU A 157 -8.93 3.27 -21.72
C LEU A 157 -7.91 4.28 -22.28
N PRO A 158 -8.33 5.52 -22.60
CA PRO A 158 -7.41 6.58 -22.98
C PRO A 158 -6.29 6.76 -21.96
N PHE A 159 -5.12 7.20 -22.40
CA PHE A 159 -3.97 7.41 -21.51
C PHE A 159 -4.36 8.24 -20.27
N GLY A 160 -3.96 7.74 -19.11
CA GLY A 160 -4.23 8.34 -17.80
C GLY A 160 -5.62 8.03 -17.24
N ARG A 161 -6.64 7.73 -18.06
CA ARG A 161 -8.01 7.48 -17.59
C ARG A 161 -8.03 6.33 -16.58
N LEU A 162 -8.63 6.55 -15.41
CA LEU A 162 -8.77 5.52 -14.38
C LEU A 162 -10.18 4.94 -14.40
N ARG A 163 -10.29 3.61 -14.31
CA ARG A 163 -11.54 2.96 -13.97
C ARG A 163 -11.36 1.90 -12.89
N ILE A 164 -12.07 2.08 -11.79
CA ILE A 164 -12.14 1.15 -10.67
C ILE A 164 -13.37 0.25 -10.85
N ARG A 165 -13.18 -1.05 -10.69
CA ARG A 165 -14.28 -2.04 -10.79
C ARG A 165 -13.98 -3.27 -9.93
N LYS A 166 -15.03 -3.87 -9.37
CA LYS A 166 -14.98 -5.25 -8.84
C LYS A 166 -15.42 -6.23 -9.92
N GLY A 167 -14.71 -7.34 -10.09
CA GLY A 167 -15.07 -8.34 -11.10
C GLY A 167 -14.58 -8.01 -12.51
N GLY A 168 -15.13 -8.72 -13.49
CA GLY A 168 -14.85 -8.53 -14.92
C GLY A 168 -13.91 -9.58 -15.53
N SER A 169 -13.90 -9.65 -16.86
CA SER A 169 -12.94 -10.44 -17.63
C SER A 169 -11.53 -9.82 -17.57
N SER A 170 -10.53 -10.52 -18.10
CA SER A 170 -9.16 -10.02 -18.23
C SER A 170 -8.99 -8.98 -19.33
N ALA A 171 -9.95 -8.88 -20.26
CA ALA A 171 -9.84 -8.08 -21.48
C ALA A 171 -8.54 -8.34 -22.27
N GLY A 172 -8.04 -9.58 -22.24
CA GLY A 172 -6.81 -9.98 -22.93
C GLY A 172 -5.51 -9.62 -22.18
N ASN A 173 -5.58 -9.03 -20.98
CA ASN A 173 -4.40 -8.82 -20.15
C ASN A 173 -3.98 -10.14 -19.47
N HIS A 174 -2.81 -10.66 -19.86
CA HIS A 174 -2.30 -11.94 -19.36
C HIS A 174 -2.03 -11.99 -17.86
N GLY A 175 -1.72 -10.85 -17.24
CA GLY A 175 -1.57 -10.77 -15.79
C GLY A 175 -2.91 -10.96 -15.07
N MET A 176 -3.96 -10.37 -15.65
CA MET A 176 -5.33 -10.55 -15.19
C MET A 176 -5.84 -11.97 -15.40
N ASP A 177 -5.53 -12.60 -16.53
CA ASP A 177 -5.82 -14.03 -16.76
C ASP A 177 -5.19 -14.90 -15.68
N SER A 178 -3.90 -14.68 -15.41
CA SER A 178 -3.14 -15.39 -14.39
C SER A 178 -3.76 -15.25 -12.99
N LEU A 179 -4.15 -14.02 -12.62
CA LEU A 179 -4.81 -13.72 -11.34
C LEU A 179 -6.14 -14.43 -11.21
N ILE A 180 -7.01 -14.33 -12.22
CA ILE A 180 -8.34 -14.96 -12.22
C ILE A 180 -8.20 -16.47 -12.05
N ALA A 181 -7.30 -17.10 -12.82
CA ALA A 181 -7.04 -18.53 -12.73
C ALA A 181 -6.50 -18.93 -11.35
N SER A 182 -5.55 -18.17 -10.81
CA SER A 182 -4.90 -18.50 -9.53
C SER A 182 -5.80 -18.27 -8.32
N PHE A 183 -6.64 -17.23 -8.36
CA PHE A 183 -7.62 -16.94 -7.32
C PHE A 183 -8.87 -17.82 -7.42
N GLY A 184 -9.15 -18.42 -8.58
CA GLY A 184 -10.39 -19.16 -8.83
C GLY A 184 -11.64 -18.29 -8.81
N SER A 185 -11.49 -16.97 -8.89
CA SER A 185 -12.57 -16.00 -8.86
C SER A 185 -12.17 -14.72 -9.58
N LYS A 186 -13.17 -14.01 -10.09
CA LYS A 186 -13.01 -12.69 -10.70
C LYS A 186 -13.25 -11.56 -9.69
N ASP A 187 -13.78 -11.87 -8.49
CA ASP A 187 -14.44 -10.94 -7.56
C ASP A 187 -13.50 -10.14 -6.65
N PHE A 188 -12.41 -9.66 -7.22
CA PHE A 188 -11.49 -8.71 -6.58
C PHE A 188 -11.59 -7.32 -7.22
N ILE A 189 -11.09 -6.32 -6.50
CA ILE A 189 -11.11 -4.92 -6.92
C ILE A 189 -9.92 -4.67 -7.84
N ARG A 190 -10.19 -3.98 -8.94
CA ARG A 190 -9.23 -3.69 -10.01
C ARG A 190 -9.20 -2.20 -10.30
N PHE A 191 -8.00 -1.64 -10.40
CA PHE A 191 -7.70 -0.29 -10.84
C PHE A 191 -7.13 -0.40 -12.25
N ARG A 192 -7.98 -0.11 -13.24
CA ARG A 192 -7.64 -0.16 -14.67
C ARG A 192 -7.10 1.21 -15.05
N VAL A 193 -5.79 1.28 -15.33
CA VAL A 193 -5.11 2.53 -15.67
C VAL A 193 -4.90 2.59 -17.17
N GLY A 194 -5.56 3.54 -17.83
CA GLY A 194 -5.52 3.68 -19.28
C GLY A 194 -4.13 4.01 -19.79
N ILE A 195 -3.71 3.25 -20.79
CA ILE A 195 -2.45 3.46 -21.53
C ILE A 195 -2.70 3.75 -23.02
N GLY A 196 -3.98 3.84 -23.42
CA GLY A 196 -4.39 3.96 -24.80
C GLY A 196 -4.22 2.67 -25.61
N ARG A 197 -4.76 2.66 -26.82
CA ARG A 197 -4.64 1.57 -27.77
C ARG A 197 -3.90 2.07 -29.02
N PRO A 198 -2.85 1.38 -29.49
CA PRO A 198 -2.20 1.70 -30.74
C PRO A 198 -3.07 1.26 -31.92
N PRO A 199 -2.85 1.79 -33.13
CA PRO A 199 -3.25 1.09 -34.33
C PRO A 199 -2.46 -0.23 -34.44
N GLY A 200 -3.15 -1.37 -34.55
CA GLY A 200 -2.52 -2.69 -34.74
C GLY A 200 -2.25 -3.48 -33.45
N ASN A 201 -1.08 -4.12 -33.35
CA ASN A 201 -0.76 -5.09 -32.30
C ASN A 201 -0.58 -4.42 -30.92
N GLY A 202 -1.37 -4.85 -29.94
CA GLY A 202 -1.30 -4.34 -28.57
C GLY A 202 -0.11 -4.89 -27.76
N VAL A 203 0.45 -6.05 -28.11
CA VAL A 203 1.50 -6.71 -27.32
C VAL A 203 2.78 -5.90 -27.29
N ASP A 204 3.28 -5.48 -28.46
CA ASP A 204 4.51 -4.69 -28.54
C ASP A 204 4.32 -3.31 -27.88
N TYR A 205 3.11 -2.76 -27.99
CA TYR A 205 2.78 -1.47 -27.41
C TYR A 205 2.81 -1.48 -25.89
N VAL A 206 2.26 -2.51 -25.22
CA VAL A 206 2.31 -2.56 -23.75
C VAL A 206 3.74 -2.73 -23.24
N LEU A 207 4.61 -3.40 -23.99
CA LEU A 207 6.02 -3.59 -23.63
C LEU A 207 6.90 -2.37 -23.94
N SER A 208 6.44 -1.49 -24.84
CA SER A 208 7.17 -0.27 -25.19
C SER A 208 7.10 0.80 -24.09
N PRO A 209 8.11 1.69 -24.00
CA PRO A 209 8.11 2.79 -23.04
C PRO A 209 7.09 3.88 -23.41
N PHE A 210 6.60 4.61 -22.41
CA PHE A 210 5.78 5.80 -22.62
C PHE A 210 6.47 6.80 -23.56
N THR A 211 5.69 7.54 -24.35
CA THR A 211 6.23 8.69 -25.10
C THR A 211 6.74 9.75 -24.13
N ALA A 212 7.60 10.69 -24.58
CA ALA A 212 8.11 11.74 -23.69
C ALA A 212 6.99 12.57 -23.04
N ALA A 213 5.92 12.87 -23.79
CA ALA A 213 4.76 13.61 -23.29
C ALA A 213 3.97 12.81 -22.25
N GLU A 214 3.72 11.53 -22.50
CA GLU A 214 3.05 10.65 -21.53
C GLU A 214 3.92 10.44 -20.29
N GLN A 215 5.22 10.21 -20.47
CA GLN A 215 6.17 9.96 -19.39
C GLN A 215 6.25 11.13 -18.40
N ALA A 216 6.08 12.37 -18.89
CA ALA A 216 5.97 13.56 -18.05
C ALA A 216 4.70 13.59 -17.19
N GLN A 217 3.62 12.96 -17.66
CA GLN A 217 2.32 12.87 -16.96
C GLN A 217 2.19 11.62 -16.07
N VAL A 218 3.03 10.59 -16.28
CA VAL A 218 3.02 9.35 -15.48
C VAL A 218 3.03 9.60 -13.97
N PRO A 219 3.85 10.52 -13.41
CA PRO A 219 3.81 10.81 -11.97
C PRO A 219 2.44 11.26 -11.49
N ASP A 220 1.73 12.10 -12.26
CA ASP A 220 0.40 12.61 -11.92
C ASP A 220 -0.67 11.52 -12.04
N VAL A 221 -0.56 10.66 -13.07
CA VAL A 221 -1.43 9.49 -13.22
C VAL A 221 -1.24 8.55 -12.03
N ALA A 222 0.01 8.19 -11.71
CA ALA A 222 0.32 7.29 -10.59
C ALA A 222 -0.14 7.88 -9.26
N SER A 223 0.04 9.19 -9.09
CA SER A 223 -0.44 9.97 -7.96
C SER A 223 -1.95 9.84 -7.77
N ARG A 224 -2.73 10.04 -8.84
CA ARG A 224 -4.19 9.92 -8.80
C ARG A 224 -4.67 8.50 -8.52
N VAL A 225 -4.00 7.49 -9.07
CA VAL A 225 -4.35 6.08 -8.79
C VAL A 225 -4.02 5.73 -7.33
N ALA A 226 -2.92 6.26 -6.79
CA ALA A 226 -2.60 6.12 -5.36
C ALA A 226 -3.69 6.74 -4.47
N ASP A 227 -4.20 7.93 -4.81
CA ASP A 227 -5.33 8.53 -4.10
C ASP A 227 -6.57 7.63 -4.14
N ALA A 228 -6.90 7.09 -5.31
CA ALA A 228 -8.02 6.17 -5.47
C ALA A 228 -7.89 4.89 -4.61
N VAL A 229 -6.68 4.34 -4.50
CA VAL A 229 -6.38 3.20 -3.62
C VAL A 229 -6.63 3.57 -2.16
N LEU A 230 -6.14 4.73 -1.72
CA LEU A 230 -6.32 5.19 -0.35
C LEU A 230 -7.80 5.46 -0.03
N VAL A 231 -8.54 6.10 -0.94
CA VAL A 231 -10.00 6.32 -0.78
C VAL A 231 -10.76 5.01 -0.75
N THR A 232 -10.39 4.03 -1.57
CA THR A 232 -11.02 2.69 -1.58
C THR A 232 -10.86 2.00 -0.22
N ILE A 233 -9.67 2.13 0.38
CA ILE A 233 -9.36 1.53 1.68
C ILE A 233 -10.04 2.29 2.81
N ASP A 234 -10.06 3.62 2.74
CA ASP A 234 -10.57 4.49 3.79
C ASP A 234 -12.09 4.58 3.83
N GLN A 235 -12.69 4.87 2.68
CA GLN A 235 -14.09 5.24 2.51
C GLN A 235 -14.90 4.19 1.74
N GLY A 236 -14.24 3.17 1.18
CA GLY A 236 -14.88 2.05 0.48
C GLY A 236 -14.94 2.19 -1.04
N LEU A 237 -15.23 1.07 -1.70
CA LEU A 237 -15.20 0.93 -3.16
C LEU A 237 -16.19 1.88 -3.87
N GLU A 238 -17.43 1.97 -3.40
CA GLU A 238 -18.47 2.78 -4.05
C GLU A 238 -18.10 4.26 -4.09
N ARG A 239 -17.51 4.76 -3.00
CA ARG A 239 -17.04 6.14 -2.92
C ARG A 239 -15.90 6.38 -3.90
N ALA A 240 -14.91 5.50 -3.92
CA ALA A 240 -13.80 5.59 -4.87
C ALA A 240 -14.30 5.52 -6.34
N MET A 241 -15.23 4.63 -6.66
CA MET A 241 -15.80 4.54 -8.00
C MET A 241 -16.54 5.82 -8.40
N THR A 242 -17.31 6.41 -7.48
CA THR A 242 -18.05 7.66 -7.73
C THR A 242 -17.10 8.82 -8.03
N GLU A 243 -15.99 8.90 -7.31
CA GLU A 243 -15.03 10.00 -7.40
C GLU A 243 -14.11 9.87 -8.62
N PHE A 244 -13.56 8.67 -8.85
CA PHE A 244 -12.47 8.48 -9.81
C PHE A 244 -12.91 7.95 -11.18
N ASN A 245 -14.07 7.31 -11.33
CA ASN A 245 -14.49 6.78 -12.64
C ASN A 245 -15.04 7.86 -13.58
N ARG A 246 -15.36 9.05 -13.05
CA ARG A 246 -15.94 10.17 -13.82
C ARG A 246 -14.88 10.96 -14.60
N ILE A 247 -13.62 10.89 -14.15
CA ILE A 247 -12.47 11.67 -14.63
C ILE A 247 -11.64 10.89 -15.65
#